data_AF-A0A1S9RIB6-F1
#
_entry.id   AF-A0A1S9RIB6-F1
#
_cell.length_a   1.000
_cell.length_b   1.000
_cell.length_c   1.000
_cell.angle_alpha   90.00
_cell.angle_beta   90.00
_cell.angle_gamma   90.00
#
_symmetry.space_group_name_H-M   'P 1'
#
loop_
_entity.id
_entity.type
_entity.pdbx_description
1 polymer ?
#
loop_
_entity_poly.entity_id
_entity_poly.type
_entity_poly.pdbx_seq_one_letter_code
_entity_poly.pdbx_strand_id
1 'polypeptide(L)'
;MEGASRQTSRLLRSRSANLLPQQRRLPRSTTAPCVTPTQTRAVSNSPRNLAPESLFSNFAAASGSQGSGLGPTTYFTNRQTLPANTVVRFVPQQTAWIVERMGKFHRILEPGLAILIPFVDRIAYVKSLKESAIEIPSQNAITADNVTLELDGVLYTRVFDAYKASYGVEDAEYAISQLAQTTMRSEIGQLTLDHVLKERATLNTNITQAINEAAQDWGVVCLRYEIRDIHAPDGVVAAMHRQVTAERSKRAEILDSEGQRQSAINIAEGRKQSVILASEALRAEQINRAAGEAEAIKLKAEATARGIGAVARAIQDGQEAAQGALSLRVAEQYVDAFSKLAREGTAVVVPGNVGDMGGMIASAMSVYGKINETQAKSLAAKALGQEQTRATKESDEFDEVENDLDSAFAEEASRDDVAQSVLDGFDEASRKK
;
A
#
# COMPACT_ATOMS: atom_id res chain seq x y z
N MET A 1 -11.30 39.17 -40.70
CA MET A 1 -12.04 39.07 -39.43
C MET A 1 -11.52 37.83 -38.72
N GLU A 2 -10.31 37.93 -38.16
CA GLU A 2 -10.04 38.32 -36.76
C GLU A 2 -10.26 37.13 -35.82
N GLY A 3 -9.34 36.68 -34.96
CA GLY A 3 -7.98 37.09 -34.61
C GLY A 3 -7.43 36.01 -33.67
N ALA A 4 -6.18 35.54 -33.83
CA ALA A 4 -5.01 35.98 -33.07
C ALA A 4 -5.19 35.87 -31.54
N SER A 5 -4.56 34.87 -30.91
CA SER A 5 -3.25 35.02 -30.22
C SER A 5 -3.31 35.77 -28.89
N ARG A 6 -2.92 35.10 -27.79
CA ARG A 6 -2.12 35.69 -26.72
C ARG A 6 -1.44 34.62 -25.86
N GLN A 7 -0.11 34.68 -25.88
CA GLN A 7 0.84 33.98 -25.03
C GLN A 7 1.05 34.69 -23.68
N THR A 8 1.84 34.03 -22.82
CA THR A 8 2.70 34.50 -21.71
C THR A 8 2.03 34.49 -20.32
N SER A 9 2.64 34.00 -19.24
CA SER A 9 4.08 34.00 -18.87
C SER A 9 4.41 32.96 -17.77
N ARG A 10 5.63 32.41 -17.83
CA ARG A 10 6.35 31.64 -16.78
C ARG A 10 6.98 32.61 -15.76
N LEU A 11 7.14 32.19 -14.51
CA LEU A 11 8.30 32.46 -13.61
C LEU A 11 8.18 31.49 -12.40
N LEU A 12 8.92 30.37 -12.37
CA LEU A 12 10.19 30.18 -11.62
C LEU A 12 10.14 30.59 -10.14
N ARG A 13 10.17 29.58 -9.24
CA ARG A 13 10.82 29.73 -7.94
C ARG A 13 11.51 28.42 -7.53
N SER A 14 12.83 28.46 -7.43
CA SER A 14 13.69 27.39 -6.96
C SER A 14 14.10 27.61 -5.49
N ARG A 15 14.25 26.46 -4.79
CA ARG A 15 15.20 26.05 -3.74
C ARG A 15 15.77 27.04 -2.71
N SER A 16 15.70 26.61 -1.44
CA SER A 16 16.80 26.43 -0.43
C SER A 16 16.13 26.04 0.92
N ALA A 17 16.28 24.87 1.52
CA ALA A 17 17.44 24.25 2.20
C ALA A 17 18.00 25.05 3.41
N ASN A 18 17.78 24.52 4.63
CA ASN A 18 18.66 24.51 5.82
C ASN A 18 17.79 24.21 7.07
N LEU A 19 17.93 23.10 7.81
CA LEU A 19 19.03 22.52 8.62
C LEU A 19 18.65 22.61 10.11
N LEU A 20 18.71 21.43 10.76
CA LEU A 20 18.58 21.15 12.20
C LEU A 20 19.66 21.87 13.05
N PRO A 21 19.49 21.90 14.38
CA PRO A 21 20.21 20.95 15.23
C PRO A 21 19.32 20.35 16.35
N GLN A 22 19.27 19.02 16.52
CA GLN A 22 20.03 18.23 17.49
C GLN A 22 20.22 18.84 18.89
N GLN A 23 19.62 18.21 19.91
CA GLN A 23 20.27 17.98 21.21
C GLN A 23 19.97 16.57 21.74
N ARG A 24 21.05 15.80 21.91
CA ARG A 24 21.17 14.56 22.69
C ARG A 24 21.54 14.92 24.13
N ARG A 25 21.00 14.18 25.11
CA ARG A 25 21.76 13.49 26.20
C ARG A 25 20.81 12.77 27.18
N LEU A 26 20.91 11.44 27.23
CA LEU A 26 20.69 10.58 28.41
C LEU A 26 22.04 10.50 29.20
N PRO A 27 22.25 9.70 30.28
CA PRO A 27 21.37 8.78 31.03
C PRO A 27 21.54 8.82 32.58
N ARG A 28 20.70 8.08 33.33
CA ARG A 28 21.18 7.15 34.38
C ARG A 28 20.08 6.24 34.93
N SER A 29 20.39 4.95 34.97
CA SER A 29 19.71 3.87 35.67
C SER A 29 20.13 3.82 37.15
N THR A 30 19.32 3.13 37.97
CA THR A 30 19.73 1.99 38.82
C THR A 30 19.04 1.97 40.20
N THR A 31 18.49 0.77 40.52
CA THR A 31 18.20 0.14 41.85
C THR A 31 17.00 0.55 42.71
N ALA A 32 16.10 -0.44 42.91
CA ALA A 32 15.27 -0.70 44.11
C ALA A 32 16.15 -1.00 45.36
N PRO A 33 15.67 -1.24 46.61
CA PRO A 33 14.30 -1.59 47.06
C PRO A 33 13.83 -0.98 48.43
N CYS A 34 12.62 -1.39 48.84
CA CYS A 34 12.23 -1.79 50.21
C CYS A 34 11.51 -0.80 51.19
N VAL A 35 10.49 -1.38 51.83
CA VAL A 35 9.87 -1.14 53.17
C VAL A 35 8.74 -0.08 53.31
N THR A 36 7.57 -0.61 53.66
CA THR A 36 6.35 0.01 54.22
C THR A 36 6.59 0.61 55.63
N PRO A 37 5.80 1.58 56.11
CA PRO A 37 4.61 1.21 56.93
C PRO A 37 3.38 2.14 56.81
N THR A 38 2.21 1.50 56.83
CA THR A 38 1.08 1.73 57.76
C THR A 38 0.30 3.08 57.76
N GLN A 39 -0.96 2.96 57.33
CA GLN A 39 -2.22 3.59 57.80
C GLN A 39 -2.38 5.12 57.86
N THR A 40 -3.42 5.61 57.17
CA THR A 40 -4.75 5.87 57.77
C THR A 40 -5.80 6.05 56.66
N ARG A 41 -6.94 5.37 56.82
CA ARG A 41 -8.04 5.32 55.84
C ARG A 41 -9.13 6.29 56.32
N ALA A 42 -9.37 7.38 55.58
CA ALA A 42 -10.49 8.27 55.82
C ALA A 42 -11.77 7.66 55.22
N VAL A 43 -12.80 7.55 56.06
CA VAL A 43 -14.12 6.98 55.78
C VAL A 43 -14.99 8.07 55.16
N SER A 44 -15.45 7.85 53.92
CA SER A 44 -16.47 8.67 53.27
C SER A 44 -17.83 7.99 53.42
N ASN A 45 -18.74 8.65 54.14
CA ASN A 45 -20.12 8.23 54.39
C ASN A 45 -21.02 8.68 53.22
N SER A 46 -21.68 7.72 52.57
CA SER A 46 -22.88 7.95 51.75
C SER A 46 -23.99 7.03 52.26
N PRO A 47 -25.20 7.53 52.59
CA PRO A 47 -26.26 6.70 53.14
C PRO A 47 -26.99 5.93 52.02
N ARG A 48 -27.09 4.60 52.17
CA ARG A 48 -28.06 3.77 51.45
C ARG A 48 -29.33 3.67 52.30
N ASN A 49 -30.46 4.13 51.75
CA ASN A 49 -31.78 3.93 52.32
C ASN A 49 -32.13 2.43 52.31
N LEU A 50 -32.37 1.89 53.51
CA LEU A 50 -32.95 0.57 53.76
C LEU A 50 -34.49 0.68 53.76
N ALA A 51 -35.15 -0.18 53.01
CA ALA A 51 -36.59 -0.43 53.12
C ALA A 51 -36.89 -1.26 54.38
N PRO A 52 -38.08 -1.13 55.01
CA PRO A 52 -38.41 -1.90 56.20
C PRO A 52 -38.99 -3.27 55.81
N GLU A 53 -38.44 -4.34 56.38
CA GLU A 53 -39.05 -5.67 56.33
C GLU A 53 -40.18 -5.78 57.36
N SER A 54 -41.34 -6.20 56.89
CA SER A 54 -42.50 -6.55 57.70
C SER A 54 -42.32 -7.91 58.36
N LEU A 55 -42.15 -7.89 59.68
CA LEU A 55 -42.42 -9.02 60.58
C LEU A 55 -43.90 -9.38 60.48
N PHE A 56 -44.26 -10.59 60.03
CA PHE A 56 -45.30 -11.45 60.63
C PHE A 56 -45.43 -12.80 59.88
N SER A 57 -45.38 -13.87 60.69
CA SER A 57 -45.98 -15.21 60.54
C SER A 57 -45.53 -16.14 59.40
N ASN A 58 -44.49 -16.94 59.68
CA ASN A 58 -44.39 -18.33 59.23
C ASN A 58 -44.71 -19.25 60.42
N PHE A 59 -45.85 -19.93 60.37
CA PHE A 59 -46.19 -21.01 61.29
C PHE A 59 -46.74 -22.19 60.47
N ALA A 60 -45.86 -23.12 60.09
CA ALA A 60 -46.21 -24.52 59.83
C ALA A 60 -44.95 -25.38 59.64
N ALA A 61 -44.75 -26.25 60.64
CA ALA A 61 -44.19 -27.60 60.57
C ALA A 61 -42.79 -27.83 59.97
N ALA A 62 -41.83 -28.02 60.88
CA ALA A 62 -40.59 -28.73 60.64
C ALA A 62 -40.84 -30.25 60.64
N SER A 63 -40.41 -30.94 59.58
CA SER A 63 -39.93 -32.33 59.64
C SER A 63 -39.16 -32.69 58.37
N GLY A 64 -37.89 -33.08 58.52
CA GLY A 64 -37.16 -33.85 57.50
C GLY A 64 -35.92 -33.17 56.90
N SER A 65 -34.77 -33.44 57.50
CA SER A 65 -33.45 -33.26 56.90
C SER A 65 -33.18 -34.30 55.81
N GLN A 66 -32.70 -33.88 54.63
CA GLN A 66 -31.59 -34.46 53.84
C GLN A 66 -31.74 -34.11 52.34
N GLY A 67 -30.62 -33.86 51.67
CA GLY A 67 -30.47 -34.18 50.25
C GLY A 67 -30.32 -32.99 49.31
N SER A 68 -29.07 -32.69 48.99
CA SER A 68 -28.62 -31.90 47.85
C SER A 68 -29.35 -32.24 46.56
N GLY A 69 -29.86 -31.22 45.86
CA GLY A 69 -30.45 -31.33 44.54
C GLY A 69 -30.77 -29.94 44.00
N LEU A 70 -29.77 -29.27 43.42
CA LEU A 70 -30.02 -28.19 42.47
C LEU A 70 -30.70 -28.83 41.24
N GLY A 71 -32.03 -28.91 41.27
CA GLY A 71 -32.82 -29.15 40.07
C GLY A 71 -32.56 -28.02 39.05
N PRO A 72 -32.70 -28.29 37.74
CA PRO A 72 -32.50 -27.25 36.74
C PRO A 72 -33.47 -26.11 37.03
N THR A 73 -32.93 -24.90 37.18
CA THR A 73 -33.70 -23.67 37.32
C THR A 73 -34.64 -23.56 36.12
N THR A 74 -35.92 -23.81 36.33
CA THR A 74 -36.93 -23.63 35.29
C THR A 74 -36.99 -22.13 34.94
N TYR A 75 -36.97 -21.83 33.64
CA TYR A 75 -37.01 -20.47 33.07
C TYR A 75 -38.21 -19.61 33.54
N PHE A 76 -39.17 -20.22 34.24
CA PHE A 76 -40.38 -19.59 34.76
C PHE A 76 -40.21 -18.76 36.05
N THR A 77 -38.98 -18.59 36.57
CA THR A 77 -38.80 -18.16 37.97
C THR A 77 -38.68 -16.65 38.19
N ASN A 78 -38.61 -15.80 37.16
CA ASN A 78 -38.58 -14.34 37.35
C ASN A 78 -39.94 -13.67 37.13
N ARG A 79 -40.96 -14.09 37.90
CA ARG A 79 -42.25 -13.40 37.89
C ARG A 79 -42.11 -12.13 38.73
N GLN A 80 -41.90 -10.98 38.08
CA GLN A 80 -41.94 -9.68 38.73
C GLN A 80 -43.19 -9.59 39.62
N THR A 81 -43.01 -9.22 40.88
CA THR A 81 -44.12 -9.13 41.82
C THR A 81 -45.09 -8.05 41.34
N LEU A 82 -46.33 -8.45 41.09
CA LEU A 82 -47.36 -7.53 40.62
C LEU A 82 -47.64 -6.49 41.72
N PRO A 83 -47.75 -5.20 41.38
CA PRO A 83 -48.04 -4.16 42.36
C PRO A 83 -49.42 -4.37 43.01
N ALA A 84 -49.52 -4.12 44.31
CA ALA A 84 -50.78 -4.27 45.05
C ALA A 84 -51.86 -3.29 44.56
N ASN A 85 -53.10 -3.78 44.46
CA ASN A 85 -54.26 -2.97 44.04
C ASN A 85 -54.58 -1.91 45.11
N THR A 86 -54.24 -0.66 44.83
CA THR A 86 -54.57 0.51 45.65
C THR A 86 -55.40 1.48 44.80
N VAL A 87 -56.26 2.29 45.42
CA VAL A 87 -57.18 3.21 44.72
C VAL A 87 -56.45 4.14 43.76
N VAL A 88 -55.30 4.66 44.18
CA VAL A 88 -54.45 5.53 43.38
C VAL A 88 -53.12 4.83 43.17
N ARG A 89 -52.70 4.73 41.90
CA ARG A 89 -51.40 4.21 41.51
C ARG A 89 -50.72 5.11 40.50
N PHE A 90 -49.41 5.23 40.63
CA PHE A 90 -48.56 5.92 39.67
C PHE A 90 -47.93 4.87 38.77
N VAL A 91 -48.28 4.90 37.48
CA VAL A 91 -47.68 4.04 36.47
C VAL A 91 -46.36 4.68 36.02
N PRO A 92 -45.22 4.00 36.19
CA PRO A 92 -43.92 4.51 35.75
C PRO A 92 -43.88 4.77 34.24
N GLN A 93 -43.04 5.72 33.84
CA GLN A 93 -42.78 5.99 32.42
C GLN A 93 -42.23 4.74 31.71
N GLN A 94 -42.62 4.56 30.44
CA GLN A 94 -42.22 3.39 29.61
C GLN A 94 -42.64 2.04 30.21
N THR A 95 -43.74 2.00 30.97
CA THR A 95 -44.38 0.76 31.42
C THR A 95 -45.87 0.80 31.11
N ALA A 96 -46.42 -0.34 30.69
CA ALA A 96 -47.84 -0.53 30.43
C ALA A 96 -48.40 -1.55 31.43
N TRP A 97 -49.42 -1.16 32.17
CA TRP A 97 -50.09 -2.04 33.13
C TRP A 97 -51.44 -2.45 32.59
N ILE A 98 -51.73 -3.74 32.59
CA ILE A 98 -52.97 -4.29 32.06
C ILE A 98 -53.89 -4.62 33.22
N VAL A 99 -55.08 -4.03 33.18
CA VAL A 99 -56.08 -4.16 34.22
C VAL A 99 -57.19 -5.09 33.75
N GLU A 100 -57.48 -6.07 34.59
CA GLU A 100 -58.62 -6.95 34.47
C GLU A 100 -59.70 -6.56 35.47
N ARG A 101 -60.96 -6.58 35.04
CA ARG A 101 -62.14 -6.45 35.89
C ARG A 101 -62.85 -7.78 35.96
N MET A 102 -62.91 -8.38 37.15
CA MET A 102 -63.53 -9.69 37.36
C MET A 102 -63.03 -10.77 36.37
N GLY A 103 -61.74 -10.74 36.02
CA GLY A 103 -61.11 -11.69 35.11
C GLY A 103 -61.30 -11.41 33.62
N LYS A 104 -61.91 -10.28 33.23
CA LYS A 104 -61.97 -9.82 31.83
C LYS A 104 -61.06 -8.62 31.63
N PHE A 105 -60.41 -8.53 30.47
CA PHE A 105 -59.67 -7.33 30.08
C PHE A 105 -60.56 -6.08 30.16
N HIS A 106 -60.08 -5.03 30.83
CA HIS A 106 -60.79 -3.77 30.95
C HIS A 106 -60.11 -2.64 30.17
N ARG A 107 -58.84 -2.34 30.49
CA ARG A 107 -58.05 -1.29 29.82
C ARG A 107 -56.55 -1.43 30.09
N ILE A 108 -55.75 -0.78 29.26
CA ILE A 108 -54.31 -0.57 29.45
C ILE A 108 -54.12 0.78 30.16
N LEU A 109 -53.30 0.82 31.20
CA LEU A 109 -52.94 2.06 31.88
C LEU A 109 -51.69 2.66 31.26
N GLU A 110 -51.82 3.89 30.77
CA GLU A 110 -50.70 4.71 30.30
C GLU A 110 -49.91 5.31 31.47
N PRO A 111 -48.66 5.76 31.25
CA PRO A 111 -47.85 6.40 32.28
C PRO A 111 -48.54 7.61 32.92
N GLY A 112 -48.49 7.70 34.25
CA GLY A 112 -49.13 8.77 35.00
C GLY A 112 -50.00 8.29 36.15
N LEU A 113 -50.96 9.14 36.56
CA LEU A 113 -51.88 8.83 37.65
C LEU A 113 -53.03 7.96 37.15
N ALA A 114 -53.07 6.71 37.64
CA ALA A 114 -54.13 5.76 37.37
C ALA A 114 -55.00 5.59 38.62
N ILE A 115 -56.33 5.65 38.41
CA ILE A 115 -57.33 5.39 39.44
C ILE A 115 -57.90 3.99 39.21
N LEU A 116 -57.85 3.14 40.23
CA LEU A 116 -58.36 1.77 40.20
C LEU A 116 -59.40 1.57 41.30
N ILE A 117 -60.40 0.75 41.04
CA ILE A 117 -61.36 0.36 42.08
C ILE A 117 -60.79 -0.86 42.80
N PRO A 118 -60.40 -0.75 44.08
CA PRO A 118 -59.91 -1.91 44.83
C PRO A 118 -60.99 -3.00 44.86
N PHE A 119 -60.57 -4.27 44.94
CA PHE A 119 -61.43 -5.48 44.88
C PHE A 119 -62.00 -5.85 43.52
N VAL A 120 -62.41 -4.88 42.70
CA VAL A 120 -63.02 -5.13 41.37
C VAL A 120 -61.96 -5.19 40.26
N ASP A 121 -61.04 -4.24 40.27
CA ASP A 121 -59.97 -4.13 39.29
C ASP A 121 -58.70 -4.81 39.82
N ARG A 122 -58.02 -5.59 38.97
CA ARG A 122 -56.76 -6.29 39.27
C ARG A 122 -55.73 -6.01 38.19
N ILE A 123 -54.51 -5.65 38.59
CA ILE A 123 -53.38 -5.55 37.68
C ILE A 123 -52.89 -6.97 37.39
N ALA A 124 -53.13 -7.45 36.18
CA ALA A 124 -52.83 -8.83 35.78
C ALA A 124 -51.41 -8.95 35.20
N TYR A 125 -51.01 -7.97 34.38
CA TYR A 125 -49.72 -7.95 33.72
C TYR A 125 -49.08 -6.58 33.77
N VAL A 126 -47.76 -6.55 33.92
CA VAL A 126 -46.92 -5.37 33.82
C VAL A 126 -45.89 -5.64 32.73
N LYS A 127 -45.88 -4.82 31.68
CA LYS A 127 -44.93 -4.94 30.57
C LYS A 127 -44.11 -3.67 30.45
N SER A 128 -42.80 -3.83 30.30
CA SER A 128 -41.89 -2.74 29.97
C SER A 128 -41.99 -2.45 28.47
N LEU A 129 -42.13 -1.18 28.10
CA LEU A 129 -42.10 -0.72 26.71
C LEU A 129 -40.67 -0.38 26.24
N LYS A 130 -39.70 -0.42 27.16
CA LYS A 130 -38.29 -0.18 26.88
C LYS A 130 -37.73 -1.29 25.99
N GLU A 131 -36.71 -0.95 25.21
CA GLU A 131 -35.90 -1.93 24.50
C GLU A 131 -35.23 -2.87 25.52
N SER A 132 -35.36 -4.16 25.27
CA SER A 132 -34.78 -5.24 26.06
C SER A 132 -33.87 -6.07 25.16
N ALA A 133 -32.72 -6.47 25.72
CA ALA A 133 -31.78 -7.37 25.05
C ALA A 133 -31.98 -8.78 25.60
N ILE A 134 -32.31 -9.72 24.70
CA ILE A 134 -32.50 -11.14 25.00
C ILE A 134 -31.33 -11.90 24.40
N GLU A 135 -30.57 -12.59 25.24
CA GLU A 135 -29.50 -13.47 24.78
C GLU A 135 -30.09 -14.76 24.20
N ILE A 136 -29.63 -15.14 23.02
CA ILE A 136 -29.97 -16.40 22.37
C ILE A 136 -28.88 -17.42 22.71
N PRO A 137 -29.22 -18.57 23.31
CA PRO A 137 -28.24 -19.58 23.67
C PRO A 137 -27.55 -20.14 22.42
N SER A 138 -26.30 -20.60 22.56
CA SER A 138 -25.55 -21.14 21.43
C SER A 138 -26.25 -22.34 20.80
N GLN A 139 -26.27 -22.35 19.46
CA GLN A 139 -26.93 -23.38 18.66
C GLN A 139 -25.96 -23.96 17.64
N ASN A 140 -26.01 -25.28 17.48
CA ASN A 140 -25.36 -25.96 16.37
C ASN A 140 -26.25 -25.90 15.12
N ALA A 141 -25.69 -25.40 14.02
CA ALA A 141 -26.32 -25.33 12.70
C ALA A 141 -25.39 -25.94 11.64
N ILE A 142 -25.98 -26.49 10.58
CA ILE A 142 -25.24 -27.02 9.42
C ILE A 142 -25.46 -26.06 8.27
N THR A 143 -24.39 -25.64 7.62
CA THR A 143 -24.40 -24.78 6.42
C THR A 143 -24.71 -25.58 5.15
N ALA A 144 -24.95 -24.88 4.04
CA ALA A 144 -25.17 -25.51 2.72
C ALA A 144 -23.97 -26.37 2.26
N ASP A 145 -22.76 -26.07 2.73
CA ASP A 145 -21.53 -26.84 2.44
C ASP A 145 -21.32 -28.03 3.38
N ASN A 146 -22.34 -28.38 4.17
CA ASN A 146 -22.28 -29.47 5.14
C ASN A 146 -21.21 -29.27 6.23
N VAL A 147 -20.91 -28.01 6.59
CA VAL A 147 -20.06 -27.67 7.74
C VAL A 147 -20.94 -27.32 8.94
N THR A 148 -20.69 -27.97 10.06
CA THR A 148 -21.30 -27.66 11.36
C THR A 148 -20.66 -26.42 11.96
N LEU A 149 -21.48 -25.47 12.41
CA LEU A 149 -21.06 -24.24 13.09
C LEU A 149 -21.84 -24.10 14.39
N GLU A 150 -21.20 -23.52 15.41
CA GLU A 150 -21.84 -23.09 16.64
C GLU A 150 -21.97 -21.56 16.62
N LEU A 151 -23.20 -21.06 16.77
CA LEU A 151 -23.49 -19.63 16.73
C LEU A 151 -24.36 -19.21 17.91
N ASP A 152 -24.10 -18.00 18.39
CA ASP A 152 -24.90 -17.32 19.39
C ASP A 152 -25.19 -15.86 18.95
N GLY A 153 -26.12 -15.22 19.64
CA GLY A 153 -26.54 -13.89 19.28
C GLY A 153 -27.37 -13.20 20.34
N VAL A 154 -27.60 -11.91 20.13
CA VAL A 154 -28.43 -11.08 20.99
C VAL A 154 -29.54 -10.48 20.15
N LEU A 155 -30.76 -10.60 20.65
CA LEU A 155 -31.96 -10.07 20.04
C LEU A 155 -32.40 -8.82 20.82
N TYR A 156 -32.54 -7.71 20.12
CA TYR A 156 -33.06 -6.47 20.72
C TYR A 156 -34.53 -6.33 20.36
N THR A 157 -35.39 -6.43 21.36
CA THR A 157 -36.84 -6.37 21.18
C THR A 157 -37.44 -5.22 21.96
N ARG A 158 -38.62 -4.78 21.55
CA ARG A 158 -39.47 -3.89 22.34
C ARG A 158 -40.92 -4.31 22.22
N VAL A 159 -41.68 -4.18 23.30
CA VAL A 159 -43.13 -4.36 23.27
C VAL A 159 -43.74 -3.10 22.65
N PHE A 160 -44.50 -3.26 21.56
CA PHE A 160 -45.27 -2.16 20.96
C PHE A 160 -46.73 -2.19 21.40
N ASP A 161 -47.33 -3.38 21.51
CA ASP A 161 -48.69 -3.57 21.98
C ASP A 161 -48.71 -4.48 23.21
N ALA A 162 -48.95 -3.88 24.38
CA ALA A 162 -48.97 -4.59 25.64
C ALA A 162 -50.13 -5.60 25.74
N TYR A 163 -51.29 -5.31 25.11
CA TYR A 163 -52.43 -6.22 25.14
C TYR A 163 -52.11 -7.53 24.43
N LYS A 164 -51.60 -7.44 23.19
CA LYS A 164 -51.16 -8.61 22.43
C LYS A 164 -50.00 -9.34 23.09
N ALA A 165 -49.05 -8.62 23.69
CA ALA A 165 -47.91 -9.23 24.40
C ALA A 165 -48.27 -9.96 25.71
N SER A 166 -49.47 -9.72 26.25
CA SER A 166 -49.95 -10.38 27.46
C SER A 166 -50.95 -11.50 27.20
N TYR A 167 -51.79 -11.37 26.17
CA TYR A 167 -52.84 -12.36 25.88
C TYR A 167 -52.58 -13.17 24.61
N GLY A 168 -51.67 -12.72 23.73
CA GLY A 168 -51.35 -13.44 22.48
C GLY A 168 -50.50 -14.69 22.72
N VAL A 169 -49.64 -14.67 23.73
CA VAL A 169 -48.78 -15.81 24.11
C VAL A 169 -48.45 -15.74 25.60
N GLU A 170 -48.23 -16.89 26.26
CA GLU A 170 -47.94 -16.95 27.70
C GLU A 170 -46.70 -16.14 28.10
N ASP A 171 -45.62 -16.30 27.34
CA ASP A 171 -44.39 -15.54 27.48
C ASP A 171 -43.84 -15.15 26.10
N ALA A 172 -44.01 -13.89 25.74
CA ALA A 172 -43.60 -13.35 24.45
C ALA A 172 -42.08 -13.31 24.29
N GLU A 173 -41.33 -13.06 25.36
CA GLU A 173 -39.86 -13.00 25.29
C GLU A 173 -39.29 -14.39 25.04
N TYR A 174 -39.85 -15.41 25.69
CA TYR A 174 -39.50 -16.80 25.47
C TYR A 174 -39.92 -17.31 24.08
N ALA A 175 -41.14 -17.02 23.65
CA ALA A 175 -41.63 -17.46 22.33
C ALA A 175 -40.77 -16.90 21.20
N ILE A 176 -40.39 -15.62 21.28
CA ILE A 176 -39.54 -14.96 20.29
C ILE A 176 -38.11 -15.50 20.32
N SER A 177 -37.54 -15.81 21.49
CA SER A 177 -36.19 -16.38 21.56
C SER A 177 -36.14 -17.76 20.89
N GLN A 178 -37.19 -18.56 21.01
CA GLN A 178 -37.31 -19.87 20.35
C GLN A 178 -37.51 -19.74 18.84
N LEU A 179 -38.36 -18.79 18.42
CA LEU A 179 -38.51 -18.46 17.01
C LEU A 179 -37.16 -18.02 16.42
N ALA A 180 -36.44 -17.13 17.10
CA ALA A 180 -35.13 -16.65 16.67
C ALA A 180 -34.12 -17.80 16.51
N GLN A 181 -34.07 -18.76 17.44
CA GLN A 181 -33.21 -19.95 17.31
C GLN A 181 -33.56 -20.77 16.07
N THR A 182 -34.85 -20.95 15.79
CA THR A 182 -35.32 -21.73 14.64
C THR A 182 -35.04 -21.01 13.32
N THR A 183 -35.34 -19.72 13.25
CA THR A 183 -35.06 -18.87 12.09
C THR A 183 -33.57 -18.79 11.81
N MET A 184 -32.74 -18.57 12.84
CA MET A 184 -31.27 -18.54 12.71
C MET A 184 -30.75 -19.85 12.09
N ARG A 185 -31.18 -21.01 12.60
CA ARG A 185 -30.79 -22.31 12.05
C ARG A 185 -31.21 -22.47 10.57
N SER A 186 -32.40 -22.00 10.21
CA SER A 186 -32.92 -22.13 8.84
C SER A 186 -32.23 -21.20 7.85
N GLU A 187 -31.88 -19.98 8.25
CA GLU A 187 -31.16 -19.02 7.39
C GLU A 187 -29.73 -19.47 7.14
N ILE A 188 -29.04 -19.97 8.18
CA ILE A 188 -27.67 -20.48 8.06
C ILE A 188 -27.61 -21.72 7.16
N GLY A 189 -28.63 -22.59 7.22
CA GLY A 189 -28.70 -23.77 6.36
C GLY A 189 -28.81 -23.47 4.87
N GLN A 190 -29.24 -22.27 4.49
CA GLN A 190 -29.36 -21.83 3.10
C GLN A 190 -28.06 -21.22 2.55
N LEU A 191 -27.12 -20.85 3.43
CA LEU A 191 -25.90 -20.14 3.08
C LEU A 191 -24.66 -21.04 3.22
N THR A 192 -23.63 -20.74 2.43
CA THR A 192 -22.31 -21.36 2.54
C THR A 192 -21.53 -20.78 3.73
N LEU A 193 -20.53 -21.50 4.23
CA LEU A 193 -19.68 -21.04 5.35
C LEU A 193 -19.08 -19.65 5.07
N ASP A 194 -18.57 -19.48 3.87
CA ASP A 194 -17.93 -18.24 3.42
C ASP A 194 -18.90 -17.06 3.39
N HIS A 195 -20.14 -17.26 2.92
CA HIS A 195 -21.16 -16.22 2.90
C HIS A 195 -21.60 -15.85 4.32
N VAL A 196 -21.77 -16.83 5.23
CA VAL A 196 -22.09 -16.57 6.64
C VAL A 196 -21.01 -15.72 7.32
N LEU A 197 -19.74 -15.95 7.01
CA LEU A 197 -18.63 -15.19 7.58
C LEU A 197 -18.47 -13.78 6.97
N LYS A 198 -18.67 -13.63 5.65
CA LYS A 198 -18.48 -12.37 4.92
C LYS A 198 -19.68 -11.42 5.01
N GLU A 199 -20.91 -11.96 4.99
CA GLU A 199 -22.15 -11.19 4.83
C GLU A 199 -23.03 -11.19 6.10
N ARG A 200 -22.40 -11.08 7.28
CA ARG A 200 -23.11 -11.08 8.57
C ARG A 200 -24.22 -10.03 8.66
N ALA A 201 -24.02 -8.84 8.09
CA ALA A 201 -25.01 -7.76 8.11
C ALA A 201 -26.29 -8.11 7.30
N THR A 202 -26.11 -8.76 6.14
CA THR A 202 -27.22 -9.23 5.31
C THR A 202 -28.02 -10.29 6.05
N LEU A 203 -27.32 -11.25 6.66
CA LEU A 203 -27.93 -12.32 7.46
C LEU A 203 -28.73 -11.74 8.64
N ASN A 204 -28.19 -10.77 9.39
CA ASN A 204 -28.90 -10.11 10.49
C ASN A 204 -30.21 -9.44 10.02
N THR A 205 -30.21 -8.86 8.83
CA THR A 205 -31.39 -8.22 8.24
C THR A 205 -32.45 -9.25 7.88
N ASN A 206 -32.06 -10.34 7.24
CA ASN A 206 -32.96 -11.44 6.87
C ASN A 206 -33.59 -12.10 8.10
N ILE A 207 -32.79 -12.41 9.12
CA ILE A 207 -33.29 -12.96 10.39
C ILE A 207 -34.28 -11.99 11.04
N THR A 208 -33.95 -10.71 11.12
CA THR A 208 -34.83 -9.69 11.72
C THR A 208 -36.16 -9.59 10.98
N GLN A 209 -36.13 -9.67 9.65
CA GLN A 209 -37.33 -9.65 8.82
C GLN A 209 -38.21 -10.88 9.07
N ALA A 210 -37.62 -12.08 9.04
CA ALA A 210 -38.35 -13.34 9.25
C ALA A 210 -38.95 -13.45 10.67
N ILE A 211 -38.25 -12.95 11.71
CA ILE A 211 -38.79 -12.91 13.07
C ILE A 211 -39.98 -11.94 13.18
N ASN A 212 -39.89 -10.77 12.53
CA ASN A 212 -40.91 -9.73 12.64
C ASN A 212 -42.27 -10.13 12.04
N GLU A 213 -42.30 -11.04 11.05
CA GLU A 213 -43.54 -11.54 10.46
C GLU A 213 -44.45 -12.21 11.52
N ALA A 214 -43.88 -13.05 12.39
CA ALA A 214 -44.63 -13.71 13.46
C ALA A 214 -44.69 -12.88 14.75
N ALA A 215 -43.68 -12.06 15.05
CA ALA A 215 -43.63 -11.27 16.28
C ALA A 215 -44.76 -10.23 16.38
N GLN A 216 -45.30 -9.77 15.25
CA GLN A 216 -46.40 -8.81 15.19
C GLN A 216 -47.70 -9.33 15.84
N ASP A 217 -47.98 -10.63 15.74
CA ASP A 217 -49.15 -11.24 16.37
C ASP A 217 -49.03 -11.28 17.90
N TRP A 218 -47.79 -11.32 18.41
CA TRP A 218 -47.46 -11.27 19.82
C TRP A 218 -47.27 -9.85 20.36
N GLY A 219 -47.44 -8.80 19.55
CA GLY A 219 -47.33 -7.41 20.01
C GLY A 219 -45.91 -6.95 20.35
N VAL A 220 -44.90 -7.69 19.89
CA VAL A 220 -43.48 -7.38 20.08
C VAL A 220 -42.85 -7.09 18.73
N VAL A 221 -41.89 -6.18 18.70
CA VAL A 221 -41.11 -5.85 17.50
C VAL A 221 -39.65 -6.14 17.77
N CYS A 222 -39.02 -6.89 16.86
CA CYS A 222 -37.57 -7.03 16.82
C CYS A 222 -36.97 -5.80 16.13
N LEU A 223 -36.13 -5.07 16.87
CA LEU A 223 -35.44 -3.90 16.35
C LEU A 223 -34.22 -4.33 15.52
N ARG A 224 -33.44 -5.28 16.06
CA ARG A 224 -32.26 -5.83 15.41
C ARG A 224 -31.86 -7.17 16.03
N TYR A 225 -31.28 -8.01 15.18
CA TYR A 225 -30.55 -9.19 15.59
C TYR A 225 -29.05 -8.95 15.40
N GLU A 226 -28.25 -9.23 16.43
CA GLU A 226 -26.80 -9.14 16.38
C GLU A 226 -26.20 -10.52 16.66
N ILE A 227 -25.54 -11.12 15.66
CA ILE A 227 -24.69 -12.31 15.89
C ILE A 227 -23.52 -11.89 16.80
N ARG A 228 -23.29 -12.65 17.87
CA ARG A 228 -22.15 -12.43 18.78
C ARG A 228 -20.91 -13.11 18.20
N ASP A 229 -20.87 -14.43 18.23
CA ASP A 229 -19.75 -15.22 17.74
C ASP A 229 -20.17 -16.34 16.78
N ILE A 230 -19.24 -16.75 15.91
CA ILE A 230 -19.40 -17.86 14.96
C ILE A 230 -18.21 -18.77 15.13
N HIS A 231 -18.42 -19.94 15.72
CA HIS A 231 -17.40 -20.94 15.98
C HIS A 231 -17.50 -22.04 14.92
N ALA A 232 -16.45 -22.18 14.12
CA ALA A 232 -16.28 -23.26 13.16
C ALA A 232 -15.25 -24.26 13.69
N PRO A 233 -15.35 -25.55 13.33
CA PRO A 233 -14.35 -26.54 13.72
C PRO A 233 -12.97 -26.20 13.14
N ASP A 234 -11.93 -26.29 13.97
CA ASP A 234 -10.56 -25.86 13.64
C ASP A 234 -10.00 -26.50 12.37
N GLY A 235 -10.37 -27.75 12.09
CA GLY A 235 -9.94 -28.46 10.88
C GLY A 235 -10.37 -27.76 9.59
N VAL A 236 -11.60 -27.22 9.56
CA VAL A 236 -12.14 -26.52 8.38
C VAL A 236 -11.51 -25.13 8.27
N VAL A 237 -11.40 -24.41 9.38
CA VAL A 237 -10.77 -23.07 9.41
C VAL A 237 -9.30 -23.14 8.95
N ALA A 238 -8.55 -24.15 9.42
CA ALA A 238 -7.18 -24.37 8.99
C ALA A 238 -7.07 -24.71 7.50
N ALA A 239 -7.98 -25.54 6.96
CA ALA A 239 -8.03 -25.84 5.54
C ALA A 239 -8.33 -24.58 4.70
N MET A 240 -9.30 -23.76 5.15
CA MET A 240 -9.67 -22.50 4.52
C MET A 240 -8.49 -21.51 4.53
N HIS A 241 -7.79 -21.36 5.65
CA HIS A 241 -6.59 -20.51 5.71
C HIS A 241 -5.48 -20.99 4.78
N ARG A 242 -5.25 -22.30 4.65
CA ARG A 242 -4.29 -22.85 3.69
C ARG A 242 -4.70 -22.54 2.25
N GLN A 243 -5.97 -22.68 1.92
CA GLN A 243 -6.51 -22.37 0.59
C GLN A 243 -6.35 -20.88 0.26
N VAL A 244 -6.77 -19.98 1.17
CA VAL A 244 -6.64 -18.53 0.97
C VAL A 244 -5.17 -18.12 0.86
N THR A 245 -4.28 -18.72 1.66
CA THR A 245 -2.84 -18.45 1.59
C THR A 245 -2.27 -18.91 0.24
N ALA A 246 -2.59 -20.12 -0.20
CA ALA A 246 -2.15 -20.65 -1.48
C ALA A 246 -2.65 -19.79 -2.67
N GLU A 247 -3.91 -19.35 -2.63
CA GLU A 247 -4.47 -18.47 -3.66
C GLU A 247 -3.79 -17.09 -3.65
N ARG A 248 -3.54 -16.52 -2.47
CA ARG A 248 -2.80 -15.26 -2.35
C ARG A 248 -1.36 -15.38 -2.87
N SER A 249 -0.65 -16.45 -2.53
CA SER A 249 0.70 -16.70 -3.03
C SER A 249 0.72 -16.86 -4.55
N LYS A 250 -0.23 -17.62 -5.12
CA LYS A 250 -0.37 -17.77 -6.57
C LYS A 250 -0.62 -16.41 -7.25
N ARG A 251 -1.51 -15.58 -6.69
CA ARG A 251 -1.79 -14.25 -7.24
C ARG A 251 -0.56 -13.34 -7.14
N ALA A 252 0.18 -13.39 -6.04
CA ALA A 252 1.43 -12.63 -5.89
C ALA A 252 2.47 -13.05 -6.94
N GLU A 253 2.68 -14.35 -7.13
CA GLU A 253 3.64 -14.88 -8.11
C GLU A 253 3.29 -14.49 -9.55
N ILE A 254 2.01 -14.52 -9.91
CA ILE A 254 1.53 -14.05 -11.22
C ILE A 254 1.81 -12.55 -11.38
N LEU A 255 1.46 -11.74 -10.38
CA LEU A 255 1.69 -10.29 -10.42
C LEU A 255 3.19 -9.94 -10.47
N ASP A 256 4.04 -10.68 -9.77
CA ASP A 256 5.49 -10.49 -9.79
C ASP A 256 6.05 -10.85 -11.18
N SER A 257 5.60 -11.96 -11.77
CA SER A 257 5.98 -12.37 -13.12
C SER A 257 5.55 -11.36 -14.18
N GLU A 258 4.32 -10.85 -14.06
CA GLU A 258 3.79 -9.79 -14.93
C GLU A 258 4.56 -8.47 -14.74
N GLY A 259 4.88 -8.10 -13.50
CA GLY A 259 5.69 -6.94 -13.17
C GLY A 259 7.11 -7.02 -13.72
N GLN A 260 7.77 -8.17 -13.60
CA GLN A 260 9.11 -8.42 -14.17
C GLN A 260 9.08 -8.32 -15.70
N ARG A 261 8.10 -8.95 -16.34
CA ARG A 261 7.92 -8.86 -17.80
C ARG A 261 7.73 -7.41 -18.24
N GLN A 262 6.84 -6.67 -17.57
CA GLN A 262 6.56 -5.28 -17.92
C GLN A 262 7.78 -4.38 -17.67
N SER A 263 8.53 -4.60 -16.59
CA SER A 263 9.77 -3.90 -16.29
C SER A 263 10.84 -4.12 -17.38
N ALA A 264 11.04 -5.37 -17.80
CA ALA A 264 11.99 -5.71 -18.86
C ALA A 264 11.62 -5.06 -20.21
N ILE A 265 10.33 -5.04 -20.56
CA ILE A 265 9.83 -4.36 -21.76
C ILE A 265 10.13 -2.86 -21.67
N ASN A 266 9.79 -2.22 -20.54
CA ASN A 266 10.00 -0.80 -20.34
C ASN A 266 11.49 -0.42 -20.43
N ILE A 267 12.39 -1.25 -19.89
CA ILE A 267 13.84 -1.03 -19.99
C ILE A 267 14.32 -1.17 -21.44
N ALA A 268 13.86 -2.20 -22.16
CA ALA A 268 14.24 -2.41 -23.56
C ALA A 268 13.75 -1.27 -24.45
N GLU A 269 12.52 -0.80 -24.23
CA GLU A 269 11.94 0.34 -24.95
C GLU A 269 12.67 1.65 -24.62
N GLY A 270 12.98 1.88 -23.34
CA GLY A 270 13.81 3.00 -22.91
C GLY A 270 15.20 3.02 -23.55
N ARG A 271 15.86 1.85 -23.65
CA ARG A 271 17.16 1.70 -24.35
C ARG A 271 17.04 1.94 -25.86
N LYS A 272 16.00 1.40 -26.50
CA LYS A 272 15.74 1.66 -27.92
C LYS A 272 15.57 3.16 -28.17
N GLN A 273 14.77 3.82 -27.33
CA GLN A 273 14.51 5.24 -27.46
C GLN A 273 15.76 6.07 -27.19
N SER A 274 16.58 5.70 -26.21
CA SER A 274 17.82 6.42 -25.92
C SER A 274 18.83 6.34 -27.06
N VAL A 275 18.97 5.17 -27.72
CA VAL A 275 19.86 4.99 -28.89
C VAL A 275 19.39 5.81 -30.09
N ILE A 276 18.07 5.85 -30.34
CA ILE A 276 17.49 6.67 -31.41
C ILE A 276 17.79 8.15 -31.15
N LEU A 277 17.48 8.63 -29.94
CA LEU A 277 17.69 10.03 -29.56
C LEU A 277 19.18 10.40 -29.62
N ALA A 278 20.09 9.52 -29.23
CA ALA A 278 21.53 9.74 -29.34
C ALA A 278 21.97 9.85 -30.81
N SER A 279 21.45 9.00 -31.68
CA SER A 279 21.77 9.02 -33.12
C SER A 279 21.24 10.30 -33.79
N GLU A 280 20.03 10.72 -33.42
CA GLU A 280 19.43 11.97 -33.87
C GLU A 280 20.23 13.19 -33.36
N ALA A 281 20.66 13.16 -32.10
CA ALA A 281 21.49 14.21 -31.51
C ALA A 281 22.83 14.36 -32.23
N LEU A 282 23.54 13.26 -32.51
CA LEU A 282 24.81 13.27 -33.26
C LEU A 282 24.63 13.82 -34.67
N ARG A 283 23.56 13.40 -35.37
CA ARG A 283 23.24 13.92 -36.70
C ARG A 283 23.00 15.43 -36.66
N ALA A 284 22.21 15.89 -35.70
CA ALA A 284 21.93 17.32 -35.52
C ALA A 284 23.21 18.09 -35.17
N GLU A 285 24.06 17.56 -34.30
CA GLU A 285 25.35 18.14 -33.95
C GLU A 285 26.25 18.30 -35.19
N GLN A 286 26.39 17.25 -36.02
CA GLN A 286 27.19 17.29 -37.25
C GLN A 286 26.66 18.33 -38.24
N ILE A 287 25.35 18.41 -38.43
CA ILE A 287 24.72 19.42 -39.29
C ILE A 287 25.00 20.82 -38.76
N ASN A 288 24.81 21.04 -37.45
CA ASN A 288 25.04 22.34 -36.83
C ASN A 288 26.50 22.76 -36.92
N ARG A 289 27.43 21.81 -36.74
CA ARG A 289 28.86 22.04 -36.89
C ARG A 289 29.24 22.40 -38.32
N ALA A 290 28.78 21.62 -39.31
CA ALA A 290 29.03 21.89 -40.72
C ALA A 290 28.43 23.24 -41.16
N ALA A 291 27.22 23.57 -40.68
CA ALA A 291 26.59 24.87 -40.94
C ALA A 291 27.38 26.01 -40.31
N GLY A 292 27.81 25.88 -39.05
CA GLY A 292 28.63 26.87 -38.37
C GLY A 292 29.99 27.08 -39.03
N GLU A 293 30.64 26.00 -39.49
CA GLU A 293 31.89 26.07 -40.26
C GLU A 293 31.69 26.76 -41.61
N ALA A 294 30.63 26.41 -42.34
CA ALA A 294 30.29 27.03 -43.62
C ALA A 294 29.99 28.53 -43.47
N GLU A 295 29.23 28.91 -42.43
CA GLU A 295 28.93 30.31 -42.12
C GLU A 295 30.18 31.09 -41.72
N ALA A 296 31.05 30.49 -40.89
CA ALA A 296 32.33 31.08 -40.53
C ALA A 296 33.25 31.29 -41.76
N ILE A 297 33.30 30.34 -42.69
CA ILE A 297 34.05 30.46 -43.94
C ILE A 297 33.47 31.58 -44.82
N LYS A 298 32.14 31.62 -44.99
CA LYS A 298 31.48 32.70 -45.75
C LYS A 298 31.82 34.07 -45.16
N LEU A 299 31.70 34.23 -43.85
CA LEU A 299 31.94 35.50 -43.18
C LEU A 299 33.42 35.92 -43.31
N LYS A 300 34.36 34.98 -43.18
CA LYS A 300 35.80 35.22 -43.44
C LYS A 300 36.07 35.59 -44.90
N ALA A 301 35.46 34.88 -45.86
CA ALA A 301 35.63 35.13 -47.28
C ALA A 301 35.06 36.51 -47.66
N GLU A 302 33.89 36.87 -47.15
CA GLU A 302 33.30 38.20 -47.34
C GLU A 302 34.15 39.31 -46.72
N ALA A 303 34.66 39.11 -45.49
CA ALA A 303 35.54 40.07 -44.84
C ALA A 303 36.85 40.25 -45.64
N THR A 304 37.40 39.16 -46.16
CA THR A 304 38.60 39.17 -47.02
C THR A 304 38.32 39.86 -48.34
N ALA A 305 37.20 39.56 -49.00
CA ALA A 305 36.79 40.21 -50.24
C ALA A 305 36.54 41.71 -50.06
N ARG A 306 35.89 42.12 -48.95
CA ARG A 306 35.74 43.53 -48.57
C ARG A 306 37.10 44.19 -48.34
N GLY A 307 38.02 43.52 -47.64
CA GLY A 307 39.39 44.00 -47.42
C GLY A 307 40.16 44.18 -48.73
N ILE A 308 40.15 43.19 -49.62
CA ILE A 308 40.77 43.26 -50.95
C ILE A 308 40.13 44.38 -51.78
N GLY A 309 38.80 44.51 -51.78
CA GLY A 309 38.10 45.58 -52.48
C GLY A 309 38.49 46.97 -51.98
N ALA A 310 38.70 47.13 -50.66
CA ALA A 310 39.19 48.39 -50.08
C ALA A 310 40.62 48.71 -50.53
N VAL A 311 41.51 47.72 -50.57
CA VAL A 311 42.89 47.88 -51.08
C VAL A 311 42.90 48.20 -52.57
N ALA A 312 42.10 47.50 -53.38
CA ALA A 312 41.99 47.73 -54.82
C ALA A 312 41.53 49.16 -55.15
N ARG A 313 40.58 49.71 -54.37
CA ARG A 313 40.18 51.12 -54.47
C ARG A 313 41.33 52.07 -54.13
N ALA A 314 42.05 51.82 -53.04
CA ALA A 314 43.22 52.63 -52.66
C ALA A 314 44.34 52.63 -53.72
N ILE A 315 44.51 51.52 -54.45
CA ILE A 315 45.43 51.44 -55.61
C ILE A 315 44.92 52.30 -56.79
N GLN A 316 43.63 52.22 -57.10
CA GLN A 316 43.01 53.02 -58.18
C GLN A 316 43.11 54.54 -57.94
N ASP A 317 43.06 54.96 -56.67
CA ASP A 317 43.17 56.37 -56.28
C ASP A 317 44.61 56.94 -56.39
N GLY A 318 45.59 56.13 -56.85
CA GLY A 318 46.85 56.63 -57.43
C GLY A 318 48.01 56.89 -56.47
N GLN A 319 48.06 56.26 -55.29
CA GLN A 319 49.21 56.41 -54.39
C GLN A 319 50.36 55.47 -54.78
N GLU A 320 51.53 56.01 -55.16
CA GLU A 320 52.76 55.24 -55.48
C GLU A 320 53.22 54.30 -54.34
N ALA A 321 52.77 54.54 -53.10
CA ALA A 321 53.05 53.68 -51.93
C ALA A 321 52.26 52.35 -51.92
N ALA A 322 51.24 52.18 -52.76
CA ALA A 322 50.37 51.01 -52.70
C ALA A 322 51.06 49.71 -53.17
N GLN A 323 51.99 49.79 -54.13
CA GLN A 323 52.75 48.63 -54.63
C GLN A 323 53.72 48.08 -53.57
N GLY A 324 54.34 48.95 -52.77
CA GLY A 324 55.20 48.56 -51.65
C GLY A 324 54.43 47.91 -50.49
N ALA A 325 53.21 48.36 -50.21
CA ALA A 325 52.36 47.75 -49.18
C ALA A 325 51.87 46.34 -49.58
N LEU A 326 51.64 46.11 -50.87
CA LEU A 326 51.22 44.79 -51.37
C LEU A 326 52.35 43.76 -51.28
N SER A 327 53.58 44.12 -51.66
CA SER A 327 54.73 43.21 -51.57
C SER A 327 55.05 42.85 -50.11
N LEU A 328 54.94 43.80 -49.19
CA LEU A 328 55.05 43.54 -47.75
C LEU A 328 53.96 42.58 -47.27
N ARG A 329 52.70 42.75 -47.71
CA ARG A 329 51.58 41.88 -47.32
C ARG A 329 51.74 40.44 -47.83
N VAL A 330 52.25 40.27 -49.05
CA VAL A 330 52.58 38.95 -49.61
C VAL A 330 53.73 38.31 -48.83
N ALA A 331 54.74 39.09 -48.44
CA ALA A 331 55.83 38.61 -47.58
C ALA A 331 55.31 38.19 -46.19
N GLU A 332 54.43 38.97 -45.57
CA GLU A 332 53.77 38.61 -44.30
C GLU A 332 52.98 37.30 -44.42
N GLN A 333 52.15 37.14 -45.47
CA GLN A 333 51.40 35.90 -45.71
C GLN A 333 52.31 34.69 -45.95
N TYR A 334 53.44 34.89 -46.65
CA TYR A 334 54.44 33.85 -46.86
C TYR A 334 55.08 33.40 -45.53
N VAL A 335 55.48 34.35 -44.68
CA VAL A 335 56.04 34.06 -43.36
C VAL A 335 55.01 33.39 -42.44
N ASP A 336 53.75 33.84 -42.45
CA ASP A 336 52.67 33.22 -41.68
C ASP A 336 52.36 31.79 -42.15
N ALA A 337 52.34 31.56 -43.47
CA ALA A 337 52.16 30.22 -44.03
C ALA A 337 53.33 29.30 -43.63
N PHE A 338 54.56 29.81 -43.70
CA PHE A 338 55.76 29.11 -43.23
C PHE A 338 55.69 28.82 -41.73
N SER A 339 55.20 29.76 -40.92
CA SER A 339 55.03 29.59 -39.47
C SER A 339 53.98 28.53 -39.11
N LYS A 340 52.89 28.40 -39.89
CA LYS A 340 51.89 27.35 -39.68
C LYS A 340 52.44 25.97 -40.06
N LEU A 341 53.15 25.89 -41.18
CA LEU A 341 53.82 24.66 -41.63
C LEU A 341 54.85 24.16 -40.61
N ALA A 342 55.61 25.08 -40.00
CA ALA A 342 56.57 24.78 -38.94
C ALA A 342 55.93 24.32 -37.62
N ARG A 343 54.64 24.58 -37.39
CA ARG A 343 53.92 24.15 -36.18
C ARG A 343 53.22 22.80 -36.32
N GLU A 344 52.68 22.48 -37.50
CA GLU A 344 51.97 21.21 -37.74
C GLU A 344 52.89 20.06 -38.16
N GLY A 345 54.05 20.34 -38.76
CA GLY A 345 55.02 19.33 -39.18
C GLY A 345 56.14 19.10 -38.16
N THR A 346 56.28 17.88 -37.65
CA THR A 346 57.37 17.48 -36.72
C THR A 346 58.77 17.48 -37.36
N ALA A 347 58.87 17.60 -38.69
CA ALA A 347 60.16 17.75 -39.39
C ALA A 347 60.03 18.69 -40.60
N VAL A 348 60.54 19.92 -40.49
CA VAL A 348 60.72 20.83 -41.62
C VAL A 348 62.17 20.72 -42.10
N VAL A 349 62.38 20.11 -43.26
CA VAL A 349 63.68 20.10 -43.93
C VAL A 349 63.79 21.39 -44.73
N VAL A 350 64.55 22.36 -44.22
CA VAL A 350 64.91 23.57 -44.95
C VAL A 350 66.09 23.22 -45.87
N PRO A 351 65.92 23.24 -47.21
CA PRO A 351 67.05 23.02 -48.11
C PRO A 351 68.05 24.16 -47.93
N GLY A 352 69.33 23.84 -47.71
CA GLY A 352 70.40 24.83 -47.51
C GLY A 352 70.68 25.74 -48.72
N ASN A 353 69.89 25.68 -49.79
CA ASN A 353 70.07 26.48 -50.99
C ASN A 353 68.73 27.01 -51.52
N VAL A 354 68.31 28.16 -50.99
CA VAL A 354 67.04 28.86 -51.28
C VAL A 354 66.97 29.51 -52.67
N GLY A 355 67.96 29.27 -53.55
CA GLY A 355 68.08 29.94 -54.85
C GLY A 355 67.47 29.20 -56.06
N ASP A 356 67.13 27.91 -55.96
CA ASP A 356 66.68 27.13 -57.12
C ASP A 356 65.33 26.43 -56.88
N MET A 357 64.26 27.06 -57.37
CA MET A 357 62.87 26.60 -57.22
C MET A 357 62.59 25.27 -57.96
N GLY A 358 63.37 24.92 -58.99
CA GLY A 358 63.15 23.71 -59.79
C GLY A 358 63.48 22.42 -59.04
N GLY A 359 64.57 22.42 -58.26
CA GLY A 359 64.97 21.28 -57.44
C GLY A 359 64.00 21.00 -56.28
N MET A 360 63.38 22.04 -55.74
CA MET A 360 62.45 21.94 -54.61
C MET A 360 61.16 21.19 -54.99
N ILE A 361 60.61 21.48 -56.17
CA ILE A 361 59.39 20.83 -56.69
C ILE A 361 59.66 19.36 -57.03
N ALA A 362 60.82 19.05 -57.60
CA ALA A 362 61.21 17.68 -57.96
C ALA A 362 61.40 16.79 -56.71
N SER A 363 62.05 17.30 -55.66
CA SER A 363 62.22 16.57 -54.40
C SER A 363 60.90 16.39 -53.65
N ALA A 364 60.02 17.40 -53.65
CA ALA A 364 58.70 17.29 -53.04
C ALA A 364 57.81 16.26 -53.76
N MET A 365 57.82 16.25 -55.10
CA MET A 365 57.09 15.25 -55.90
C MET A 365 57.65 13.83 -55.73
N SER A 366 58.96 13.69 -55.59
CA SER A 366 59.64 12.42 -55.30
C SER A 366 59.25 11.83 -53.94
N VAL A 367 59.06 12.68 -52.92
CA VAL A 367 58.63 12.22 -51.60
C VAL A 367 57.18 11.80 -51.65
N TYR A 368 56.30 12.61 -52.26
CA TYR A 368 54.88 12.30 -52.45
C TYR A 368 54.64 10.95 -53.18
N GLY A 369 55.44 10.66 -54.22
CA GLY A 369 55.42 9.36 -54.92
C GLY A 369 55.76 8.16 -54.03
N LYS A 370 56.71 8.31 -53.11
CA LYS A 370 57.12 7.24 -52.17
C LYS A 370 56.11 6.99 -51.06
N ILE A 371 55.36 8.01 -50.63
CA ILE A 371 54.30 7.86 -49.61
C ILE A 371 53.08 7.13 -50.19
N ASN A 372 52.79 7.36 -51.47
CA ASN A 372 51.70 6.68 -52.17
C ASN A 372 52.02 5.18 -52.38
N GLU A 373 53.27 4.83 -52.67
CA GLU A 373 53.73 3.43 -52.72
C GLU A 373 53.72 2.73 -51.35
N THR A 374 54.01 3.44 -50.26
CA THR A 374 53.98 2.89 -48.90
C THR A 374 52.55 2.74 -48.38
N GLN A 375 51.63 3.66 -48.70
CA GLN A 375 50.20 3.48 -48.42
C GLN A 375 49.60 2.31 -49.24
N ALA A 376 49.92 2.21 -50.53
CA ALA A 376 49.48 1.09 -51.37
C ALA A 376 50.02 -0.27 -50.88
N LYS A 377 51.29 -0.32 -50.43
CA LYS A 377 51.87 -1.53 -49.80
C LYS A 377 51.25 -1.85 -48.44
N SER A 378 50.87 -0.87 -47.64
CA SER A 378 50.20 -1.09 -46.36
C SER A 378 48.75 -1.58 -46.53
N LEU A 379 48.04 -1.11 -47.55
CA LEU A 379 46.71 -1.59 -47.91
C LEU A 379 46.75 -2.99 -48.54
N ALA A 380 47.77 -3.29 -49.35
CA ALA A 380 48.00 -4.62 -49.91
C ALA A 380 48.44 -5.65 -48.84
N ALA A 381 49.30 -5.25 -47.90
CA ALA A 381 49.69 -6.09 -46.76
C ALA A 381 48.54 -6.33 -45.77
N LYS A 382 47.57 -5.41 -45.69
CA LYS A 382 46.35 -5.57 -44.88
C LYS A 382 45.27 -6.41 -45.57
N ALA A 383 45.29 -6.50 -46.90
CA ALA A 383 44.39 -7.35 -47.69
C ALA A 383 44.86 -8.82 -47.79
N LEU A 384 46.16 -9.08 -47.61
CA LEU A 384 46.77 -10.42 -47.55
C LEU A 384 47.06 -10.80 -46.09
N GLY A 385 46.01 -11.15 -45.35
CA GLY A 385 46.11 -11.51 -43.93
C GLY A 385 46.83 -12.84 -43.68
N GLN A 386 47.53 -12.92 -42.54
CA GLN A 386 47.78 -14.17 -41.81
C GLN A 386 47.65 -13.94 -40.29
N GLU A 387 46.58 -14.51 -39.73
CA GLU A 387 46.56 -15.22 -38.44
C GLU A 387 47.63 -16.35 -38.49
N GLN A 388 48.40 -16.75 -37.48
CA GLN A 388 48.16 -16.83 -36.03
C GLN A 388 49.51 -17.11 -35.28
N THR A 389 49.65 -16.51 -34.09
CA THR A 389 50.27 -17.01 -32.84
C THR A 389 51.77 -17.39 -32.76
N ARG A 390 52.53 -16.63 -31.96
CA ARG A 390 53.23 -17.15 -30.75
C ARG A 390 53.66 -16.01 -29.82
N ALA A 391 53.07 -15.97 -28.63
CA ALA A 391 53.53 -15.17 -27.51
C ALA A 391 54.91 -15.66 -27.03
N THR A 392 55.83 -14.74 -26.69
CA THR A 392 56.18 -14.32 -25.31
C THR A 392 57.59 -13.70 -25.28
N LYS A 393 57.72 -12.63 -24.49
CA LYS A 393 58.93 -11.97 -23.92
C LYS A 393 59.43 -10.72 -24.66
N GLU A 394 58.90 -9.56 -24.27
CA GLU A 394 59.57 -8.56 -23.41
C GLU A 394 58.82 -7.21 -23.45
N SER A 395 58.18 -6.87 -22.33
CA SER A 395 57.88 -5.51 -21.83
C SER A 395 57.22 -5.70 -20.45
N ASP A 396 58.03 -5.82 -19.40
CA ASP A 396 58.19 -4.76 -18.41
C ASP A 396 57.72 -3.35 -18.82
N GLU A 397 57.05 -2.74 -17.85
CA GLU A 397 56.46 -1.39 -17.75
C GLU A 397 55.04 -1.16 -18.30
N PHE A 398 54.19 -0.80 -17.33
CA PHE A 398 52.81 -0.28 -17.37
C PHE A 398 51.67 -1.32 -17.40
N ASP A 399 51.20 -1.71 -16.20
CA ASP A 399 49.77 -1.91 -15.90
C ASP A 399 49.55 -1.89 -14.36
N GLU A 400 49.15 -0.73 -13.85
CA GLU A 400 48.32 -0.64 -12.64
C GLU A 400 46.88 -0.35 -13.10
N VAL A 401 45.91 -0.94 -12.41
CA VAL A 401 44.45 -0.81 -12.56
C VAL A 401 43.77 -1.82 -13.51
N GLU A 402 43.85 -3.12 -13.19
CA GLU A 402 42.68 -4.02 -13.33
C GLU A 402 42.89 -5.31 -12.52
N ASN A 403 42.60 -5.27 -11.21
CA ASN A 403 42.57 -6.48 -10.39
C ASN A 403 41.62 -6.27 -9.19
N ASP A 404 40.31 -6.29 -9.45
CA ASP A 404 39.28 -6.22 -8.39
C ASP A 404 37.98 -7.00 -8.73
N LEU A 405 37.99 -7.88 -9.75
CA LEU A 405 36.78 -8.60 -10.19
C LEU A 405 36.84 -10.13 -10.12
N ASP A 406 38.00 -10.75 -9.86
CA ASP A 406 38.13 -12.21 -9.78
C ASP A 406 38.14 -12.80 -8.36
N SER A 407 38.10 -11.96 -7.31
CA SER A 407 38.04 -12.42 -5.92
C SER A 407 36.62 -12.66 -5.39
N ALA A 408 35.58 -12.24 -6.12
CA ALA A 408 34.18 -12.37 -5.70
C ALA A 408 33.51 -13.69 -6.15
N PHE A 409 33.99 -14.32 -7.22
CA PHE A 409 33.39 -15.56 -7.75
C PHE A 409 33.91 -16.84 -7.08
N ALA A 410 35.04 -16.77 -6.35
CA ALA A 410 35.62 -17.91 -5.65
C ALA A 410 34.98 -18.19 -4.27
N GLU A 411 34.35 -17.19 -3.64
CA GLU A 411 33.62 -17.40 -2.37
C GLU A 411 32.21 -17.99 -2.58
N GLU A 412 31.58 -17.73 -3.72
CA GLU A 412 30.20 -18.13 -3.99
C GLU A 412 30.08 -19.65 -4.26
N ALA A 413 31.05 -20.23 -4.98
CA ALA A 413 31.13 -21.68 -5.21
C ALA A 413 31.36 -22.48 -3.91
N SER A 414 32.05 -21.90 -2.92
CA SER A 414 32.30 -22.54 -1.63
C SER A 414 31.08 -22.54 -0.69
N ARG A 415 30.15 -21.58 -0.87
CA ARG A 415 28.91 -21.49 -0.08
C ARG A 415 27.86 -22.48 -0.55
N ASP A 416 27.77 -22.73 -1.86
CA ASP A 416 26.82 -23.67 -2.44
C ASP A 416 27.18 -25.13 -2.10
N ASP A 417 28.48 -25.46 -2.06
CA ASP A 417 28.97 -26.78 -1.61
C ASP A 417 28.67 -27.03 -0.12
N VAL A 418 28.81 -26.00 0.72
CA VAL A 418 28.49 -26.11 2.16
C VAL A 418 26.98 -26.23 2.36
N ALA A 419 26.15 -25.52 1.59
CA ALA A 419 24.70 -25.62 1.66
C ALA A 419 24.18 -27.01 1.24
N GLN A 420 24.78 -27.62 0.20
CA GLN A 420 24.46 -29.00 -0.21
C GLN A 420 24.85 -30.02 0.86
N SER A 421 26.01 -29.88 1.50
CA SER A 421 26.43 -30.81 2.57
C SER A 421 25.52 -30.79 3.81
N VAL A 422 24.93 -29.63 4.12
CA VAL A 422 23.99 -29.48 5.25
C VAL A 422 22.64 -30.09 4.91
N LEU A 423 22.17 -29.95 3.66
CA LEU A 423 20.92 -30.57 3.19
C LEU A 423 21.02 -32.10 3.18
N ASP A 424 22.13 -32.65 2.69
CA ASP A 424 22.36 -34.11 2.73
C ASP A 424 22.42 -34.65 4.17
N GLY A 425 22.99 -33.88 5.12
CA GLY A 425 22.99 -34.24 6.54
C GLY A 425 21.59 -34.26 7.18
N PHE A 426 20.65 -33.43 6.70
CA PHE A 426 19.25 -33.44 7.15
C PHE A 426 18.47 -34.63 6.57
N ASP A 427 18.71 -34.98 5.31
CA ASP A 427 18.08 -36.16 4.68
C ASP A 427 18.59 -37.48 5.26
N GLU A 428 19.84 -37.54 5.69
CA GLU A 428 20.40 -38.71 6.39
C GLU A 428 19.85 -38.86 7.82
N ALA A 429 19.60 -37.74 8.52
CA ALA A 429 18.96 -37.73 9.84
C ALA A 429 17.46 -38.06 9.77
N SER A 430 16.79 -37.69 8.67
CA SER A 430 15.39 -38.01 8.38
C SER A 430 15.18 -39.52 8.13
N ARG A 431 16.16 -40.20 7.51
CA ARG A 431 16.10 -41.66 7.25
C ARG A 431 16.44 -42.55 8.46
N LYS A 432 16.90 -41.97 9.58
CA LYS A 432 17.33 -42.71 10.79
C LYS A 432 16.36 -42.63 11.98
N LYS A 433 15.14 -42.12 11.76
CA LYS A 433 13.98 -42.25 12.67
C LYS A 433 12.88 -43.03 11.96
#